data_AF-A0A7V9V225-F1
#
_entry.id   AF-A0A7V9V225-F1
#
_cell.length_a   1.000
_cell.length_b   1.000
_cell.length_c   1.000
_cell.angle_alpha   90.00
_cell.angle_beta   90.00
_cell.angle_gamma   90.00
#
_symmetry.space_group_name_H-M   'P 1'
#
loop_
_entity.id
_entity.type
_entity.pdbx_description
1 polymer ?
#
loop_
_entity_poly.entity_id
_entity_poly.type
_entity_poly.pdbx_seq_one_letter_code
_entity_poly.pdbx_strand_id
1 'polypeptide(L)'
;MSGYSELRDLGVRFVSPDGPMLIASAREPLFRASWTSTVELLAGELRHLEAEGIAIELDMEERMFRLDGLPRSDARARSDGVRLSFSSKWGPLRYETAEFTGRWGEPGWQQNVRAIALSMEALRAVDRYGVSKRGEQYRGWKALSTGTDPADSIATPEIARRFLARWGQGINDTVEAQLNRAIRATHPDTGGDSDEFRKVMRARELVA
;
A
#
# COMPACT_ATOMS: atom_id res chain seq x y z
N MET A 1 16.87 -13.82 18.28
CA MET A 1 15.49 -13.33 18.16
C MET A 1 14.98 -13.69 16.77
N SER A 2 13.74 -14.18 16.66
CA SER A 2 13.13 -14.44 15.36
C SER A 2 12.93 -13.10 14.65
N GLY A 3 13.53 -12.90 13.47
CA GLY A 3 13.45 -11.64 12.73
C GLY A 3 12.03 -11.11 12.57
N TYR A 4 11.04 -12.00 12.51
CA TYR A 4 9.62 -11.67 12.40
C TYR A 4 9.03 -10.81 13.53
N SER A 5 9.66 -10.76 14.71
CA SER A 5 9.19 -9.89 15.82
C SER A 5 9.19 -8.41 15.43
N GLU A 6 10.22 -7.94 14.72
CA GLU A 6 10.31 -6.53 14.33
C GLU A 6 9.25 -6.12 13.31
N LEU A 7 8.94 -7.00 12.35
CA LEU A 7 7.87 -6.75 11.38
C LEU A 7 6.51 -6.70 12.08
N ARG A 8 6.30 -7.59 13.06
CA ARG A 8 5.06 -7.63 13.83
C ARG A 8 4.87 -6.36 14.65
N ASP A 9 5.93 -5.87 15.30
CA ASP A 9 5.88 -4.64 16.10
C ASP A 9 5.58 -3.40 15.24
N LEU A 10 5.96 -3.43 13.95
CA LEU A 10 5.61 -2.41 12.96
C LEU A 10 4.20 -2.59 12.35
N GLY A 11 3.46 -3.62 12.76
CA GLY A 11 2.12 -3.90 12.21
C GLY A 11 2.13 -4.40 10.76
N VAL A 12 3.25 -4.95 10.30
CA VAL A 12 3.35 -5.55 8.95
C VAL A 12 2.47 -6.77 8.86
N ARG A 13 1.63 -6.82 7.81
CA ARG A 13 0.78 -7.97 7.52
C ARG A 13 1.25 -8.66 6.25
N PHE A 14 1.42 -9.99 6.31
CA PHE A 14 1.52 -10.78 5.09
C PHE A 14 0.11 -11.16 4.64
N VAL A 15 -0.18 -10.96 3.35
CA VAL A 15 -1.51 -11.18 2.78
C VAL A 15 -1.40 -11.87 1.42
N SER A 16 -2.49 -12.48 0.99
CA SER A 16 -2.64 -12.89 -0.41
C SER A 16 -2.77 -11.65 -1.30
N PRO A 17 -2.27 -11.66 -2.54
CA PRO A 17 -2.40 -10.55 -3.46
C PRO A 17 -3.85 -10.37 -3.94
N ASP A 18 -4.25 -9.12 -4.15
CA ASP A 18 -5.57 -8.74 -4.69
C ASP A 18 -5.64 -8.80 -6.23
N GLY A 19 -4.61 -9.33 -6.88
CA GLY A 19 -4.48 -9.37 -8.34
C GLY A 19 -3.29 -10.22 -8.79
N PRO A 20 -3.02 -10.29 -10.11
CA PRO A 20 -1.89 -11.05 -10.61
C PRO A 20 -0.57 -10.52 -10.03
N MET A 21 0.30 -11.43 -9.64
CA MET A 21 1.65 -11.14 -9.19
C MET A 21 2.62 -11.18 -10.36
N LEU A 22 3.71 -10.40 -10.29
CA LEU A 22 4.82 -10.57 -11.21
C LEU A 22 5.38 -12.01 -11.13
N ILE A 23 5.67 -12.57 -12.29
CA ILE A 23 6.31 -13.88 -12.43
C ILE A 23 7.82 -13.68 -12.47
N ALA A 24 8.55 -14.62 -11.86
CA ALA A 24 9.98 -14.48 -11.70
C ALA A 24 10.75 -14.58 -13.02
N SER A 25 11.79 -13.75 -13.16
CA SER A 25 12.69 -13.74 -14.32
C SER A 25 13.83 -14.76 -14.23
N ALA A 26 13.76 -15.65 -13.22
CA ALA A 26 14.69 -16.76 -12.96
C ALA A 26 16.15 -16.37 -12.62
N ARG A 27 16.42 -15.13 -12.22
CA ARG A 27 17.80 -14.68 -11.93
C ARG A 27 18.26 -15.08 -10.53
N GLU A 28 19.54 -15.44 -10.41
CA GLU A 28 20.13 -15.63 -9.10
C GLU A 28 20.28 -14.28 -8.35
N PRO A 29 20.06 -14.26 -7.02
CA PRO A 29 20.31 -13.08 -6.18
C PRO A 29 21.75 -12.56 -6.31
N LEU A 30 21.90 -11.24 -6.47
CA LEU A 30 23.20 -10.54 -6.53
C LEU A 30 23.82 -10.29 -5.14
N PHE A 31 23.10 -10.65 -4.09
CA PHE A 31 23.45 -10.41 -2.69
C PHE A 31 23.28 -11.68 -1.87
N ARG A 32 23.92 -11.71 -0.70
CA ARG A 32 23.75 -12.77 0.31
C ARG A 32 23.42 -12.14 1.64
N ALA A 33 22.25 -12.46 2.18
CA ALA A 33 21.78 -12.00 3.48
C ALA A 33 20.93 -13.10 4.14
N SER A 34 20.92 -13.15 5.46
CA SER A 34 19.96 -13.98 6.20
C SER A 34 18.58 -13.32 6.21
N TRP A 35 17.53 -14.10 6.40
CA TRP A 35 16.18 -13.54 6.56
C TRP A 35 16.10 -12.50 7.69
N THR A 36 16.73 -12.74 8.83
CA THR A 36 16.78 -11.78 9.95
C THR A 36 17.39 -10.45 9.53
N SER A 37 18.53 -10.47 8.82
CA SER A 37 19.17 -9.24 8.34
C SER A 37 18.34 -8.50 7.28
N THR A 38 17.59 -9.25 6.47
CA THR A 38 16.62 -8.67 5.52
C THR A 38 15.51 -7.93 6.26
N VAL A 39 14.97 -8.54 7.31
CA VAL A 39 13.91 -7.95 8.12
C VAL A 39 14.38 -6.71 8.86
N GLU A 40 15.56 -6.76 9.49
CA GLU A 40 16.14 -5.62 10.21
C GLU A 40 16.34 -4.41 9.29
N LEU A 41 16.86 -4.65 8.08
CA LEU A 41 17.00 -3.59 7.08
C LEU A 41 15.63 -3.03 6.68
N LEU A 42 14.69 -3.89 6.31
CA LEU A 42 13.36 -3.47 5.88
C LEU A 42 12.64 -2.67 6.97
N ALA A 43 12.69 -3.13 8.22
CA ALA A 43 12.10 -2.46 9.38
C ALA A 43 12.75 -1.07 9.59
N GLY A 44 14.06 -0.96 9.46
CA GLY A 44 14.78 0.32 9.51
C GLY A 44 14.32 1.31 8.44
N GLU A 45 14.17 0.86 7.19
CA GLU A 45 13.72 1.71 6.09
C GLU A 45 12.24 2.11 6.21
N LEU A 46 11.37 1.18 6.64
CA LEU A 46 9.95 1.47 6.90
C LEU A 46 9.77 2.52 8.01
N ARG A 47 10.53 2.41 9.11
CA ARG A 47 10.54 3.43 10.18
C ARG A 47 10.99 4.79 9.66
N HIS A 48 12.00 4.83 8.80
CA HIS A 48 12.51 6.08 8.24
C HIS A 48 11.47 6.80 7.35
N LEU A 49 10.59 6.04 6.70
CA LEU A 49 9.52 6.54 5.86
C LEU A 49 8.22 6.86 6.64
N GLU A 50 8.20 6.62 7.95
CA GLU A 50 7.00 6.72 8.80
C GLU A 50 5.87 5.88 8.18
N ALA A 51 6.20 4.62 7.86
CA ALA A 51 5.31 3.74 7.14
C ALA A 51 4.13 3.27 8.00
N GLU A 52 2.92 3.39 7.45
CA GLU A 52 1.66 2.95 8.06
C GLU A 52 0.89 2.03 7.11
N GLY A 53 0.06 1.14 7.68
CA GLY A 53 -0.78 0.23 6.89
C GLY A 53 0.03 -0.73 6.02
N ILE A 54 1.15 -1.25 6.54
CA ILE A 54 2.13 -2.01 5.76
C ILE A 54 1.59 -3.41 5.41
N ALA A 55 1.55 -3.71 4.12
CA ALA A 55 1.15 -5.01 3.58
C ALA A 55 2.26 -5.57 2.68
N ILE A 56 2.64 -6.83 2.93
CA ILE A 56 3.48 -7.63 2.04
C ILE A 56 2.59 -8.69 1.41
N GLU A 57 2.28 -8.51 0.13
CA GLU A 57 1.53 -9.47 -0.67
C GLU A 57 2.49 -10.53 -1.22
N LEU A 58 2.17 -11.80 -0.94
CA LEU A 58 2.89 -12.97 -1.44
C LEU A 58 1.90 -13.87 -2.16
N ASP A 59 2.31 -14.50 -3.26
CA ASP A 59 1.48 -15.43 -4.05
C ASP A 59 1.26 -16.77 -3.32
N MET A 60 0.61 -16.69 -2.16
CA MET A 60 0.28 -17.76 -1.23
C MET A 60 -1.22 -17.70 -0.94
N GLU A 61 -1.81 -18.85 -0.64
CA GLU A 61 -3.21 -18.92 -0.27
C GLU A 61 -3.41 -18.48 1.18
N GLU A 62 -4.58 -17.90 1.52
CA GLU A 62 -4.83 -17.36 2.86
C GLU A 62 -4.58 -18.38 3.99
N ARG A 63 -4.90 -19.66 3.78
CA ARG A 63 -4.66 -20.74 4.76
C ARG A 63 -3.17 -20.97 5.10
N MET A 64 -2.27 -20.45 4.26
CA MET A 64 -0.82 -20.59 4.43
C MET A 64 -0.26 -19.53 5.38
N PHE A 65 -1.07 -18.56 5.79
CA PHE A 65 -0.74 -17.62 6.86
C PHE A 65 -1.26 -18.14 8.20
N ARG A 66 -0.48 -17.88 9.25
CA ARG A 66 -0.81 -18.19 10.64
C ARG A 66 -1.77 -17.12 11.18
N LEU A 67 -2.37 -17.38 12.35
CA LEU A 67 -3.20 -16.39 13.07
C LEU A 67 -2.43 -15.12 13.45
N ASP A 68 -1.10 -15.21 13.56
CA ASP A 68 -0.21 -14.07 13.81
C ASP A 68 0.13 -13.28 12.53
N GLY A 69 -0.44 -13.64 11.37
CA GLY A 69 -0.25 -12.97 10.09
C GLY A 69 1.06 -13.30 9.39
N LEU A 70 1.85 -14.26 9.90
CA LEU A 70 3.10 -14.69 9.27
C LEU A 70 2.89 -15.91 8.36
N PRO A 71 3.67 -16.07 7.29
CA PRO A 71 3.70 -17.31 6.52
C PRO A 71 4.06 -18.50 7.43
N ARG A 72 3.38 -19.62 7.25
CA ARG A 72 3.76 -20.88 7.90
C ARG A 72 5.13 -21.35 7.39
N SER A 73 5.86 -22.12 8.20
CA SER A 73 7.19 -22.63 7.83
C SER A 73 7.17 -23.56 6.61
N ASP A 74 6.05 -24.23 6.38
CA ASP A 74 5.79 -25.10 5.23
C ASP A 74 5.10 -24.39 4.06
N ALA A 75 4.79 -23.09 4.20
CA ALA A 75 4.15 -22.31 3.13
C ALA A 75 5.05 -22.25 1.89
N ARG A 76 4.43 -22.50 0.73
CA ARG A 76 5.08 -22.42 -0.58
C ARG A 76 4.30 -21.44 -1.44
N ALA A 77 4.95 -20.36 -1.82
CA ALA A 77 4.39 -19.43 -2.78
C ALA A 77 4.35 -20.07 -4.18
N ARG A 78 3.29 -19.78 -4.94
CA ARG A 78 3.16 -20.19 -6.34
C ARG A 78 4.13 -19.44 -7.26
N SER A 79 4.49 -18.23 -6.89
CA SER A 79 5.54 -17.44 -7.53
C SER A 79 6.45 -16.78 -6.49
N ASP A 80 7.66 -16.41 -6.91
CA ASP A 80 8.61 -15.68 -6.07
C ASP A 80 8.32 -14.17 -6.01
N GLY A 81 7.25 -13.71 -6.65
CA GLY A 81 6.84 -12.31 -6.69
C GLY A 81 6.48 -11.78 -5.30
N VAL A 82 6.85 -10.53 -5.05
CA VAL A 82 6.56 -9.80 -3.81
C VAL A 82 6.07 -8.41 -4.16
N ARG A 83 5.00 -7.98 -3.49
CA ARG A 83 4.51 -6.60 -3.53
C ARG A 83 4.41 -6.04 -2.12
N LEU A 84 5.09 -4.92 -1.87
CA LEU A 84 5.07 -4.18 -0.63
C LEU A 84 4.27 -2.89 -0.84
N SER A 85 3.20 -2.69 -0.08
CA SER A 85 2.36 -1.50 -0.13
C SER A 85 2.26 -0.86 1.26
N PHE A 86 2.39 0.46 1.37
CA PHE A 86 2.22 1.20 2.63
C PHE A 86 1.97 2.69 2.38
N SER A 87 1.41 3.39 3.37
CA SER A 87 1.38 4.86 3.42
C SER A 87 2.65 5.39 4.05
N SER A 88 3.19 6.49 3.54
CA SER A 88 4.42 7.12 4.06
C SER A 88 4.25 8.63 4.19
N LYS A 89 5.22 9.31 4.79
CA LYS A 89 5.31 10.78 4.80
C LYS A 89 5.33 11.45 3.41
N TRP A 90 5.58 10.68 2.35
CA TRP A 90 5.56 11.14 0.95
C TRP A 90 4.30 10.71 0.16
N GLY A 91 3.33 10.08 0.84
CA GLY A 91 2.14 9.49 0.26
C GLY A 91 2.21 7.95 0.15
N PRO A 92 1.22 7.31 -0.46
CA PRO A 92 1.18 5.85 -0.61
C PRO A 92 2.27 5.38 -1.58
N LEU A 93 3.05 4.38 -1.14
CA LEU A 93 4.12 3.78 -1.91
C LEU A 93 3.85 2.30 -2.15
N ARG A 94 4.24 1.83 -3.34
CA ARG A 94 4.21 0.42 -3.72
C ARG A 94 5.53 0.04 -4.39
N TYR A 95 6.11 -1.05 -3.91
CA TYR A 95 7.26 -1.71 -4.49
C TYR A 95 6.86 -3.11 -4.92
N GLU A 96 7.26 -3.53 -6.11
CA GLU A 96 6.97 -4.87 -6.61
C GLU A 96 8.18 -5.43 -7.34
N THR A 97 8.52 -6.69 -7.08
CA THR A 97 9.58 -7.39 -7.79
C THR A 97 9.36 -8.90 -7.73
N ALA A 98 9.76 -9.58 -8.80
CA ALA A 98 9.86 -11.04 -8.86
C ALA A 98 11.23 -11.47 -9.42
N GLU A 99 12.20 -10.56 -9.51
CA GLU A 99 13.42 -10.77 -10.29
C GLU A 99 14.24 -11.99 -9.86
N PHE A 100 14.28 -12.26 -8.55
CA PHE A 100 15.19 -13.26 -7.98
C PHE A 100 14.50 -14.57 -7.59
N THR A 101 15.20 -15.68 -7.80
CA THR A 101 14.78 -17.02 -7.37
C THR A 101 15.39 -17.43 -6.03
N GLY A 102 14.87 -18.52 -5.48
CA GLY A 102 15.36 -19.11 -4.24
C GLY A 102 16.81 -19.58 -4.36
N ARG A 103 17.62 -19.27 -3.33
CA ARG A 103 19.04 -19.64 -3.26
C ARG A 103 19.46 -19.82 -1.81
N TRP A 104 20.47 -20.65 -1.59
CA TRP A 104 21.05 -20.89 -0.25
C TRP A 104 20.06 -21.39 0.81
N GLY A 105 19.01 -22.10 0.37
CA GLY A 105 17.96 -22.60 1.26
C GLY A 105 16.85 -21.59 1.55
N GLU A 106 16.97 -20.35 1.08
CA GLU A 106 15.94 -19.32 1.23
C GLU A 106 15.03 -19.29 0.00
N PRO A 107 13.70 -19.15 0.17
CA PRO A 107 12.76 -19.06 -0.94
C PRO A 107 12.93 -17.74 -1.71
N GLY A 108 12.58 -17.73 -3.00
CA GLY A 108 12.86 -16.58 -3.87
C GLY A 108 12.09 -15.32 -3.46
N TRP A 109 10.88 -15.48 -2.92
CA TRP A 109 10.14 -14.35 -2.34
C TRP A 109 10.95 -13.62 -1.24
N GLN A 110 11.72 -14.33 -0.41
CA GLN A 110 12.56 -13.66 0.60
C GLN A 110 13.72 -12.89 -0.04
N GLN A 111 14.28 -13.41 -1.12
CA GLN A 111 15.29 -12.70 -1.91
C GLN A 111 14.69 -11.43 -2.53
N ASN A 112 13.46 -11.49 -3.02
CA ASN A 112 12.75 -10.35 -3.57
C ASN A 112 12.37 -9.30 -2.50
N VAL A 113 12.00 -9.72 -1.29
CA VAL A 113 11.85 -8.79 -0.14
C VAL A 113 13.18 -8.08 0.13
N ARG A 114 14.32 -8.80 0.11
CA ARG A 114 15.64 -8.19 0.30
C ARG A 114 15.97 -7.17 -0.80
N ALA A 115 15.63 -7.48 -2.04
CA ALA A 115 15.82 -6.55 -3.16
C ALA A 115 15.03 -5.24 -2.96
N ILE A 116 13.80 -5.32 -2.48
CA ILE A 116 12.99 -4.14 -2.12
C ILE A 116 13.68 -3.34 -1.01
N ALA A 117 14.09 -4.00 0.08
CA ALA A 117 14.74 -3.33 1.21
C ALA A 117 16.03 -2.59 0.80
N LEU A 118 16.88 -3.22 -0.03
CA LEU A 118 18.09 -2.60 -0.59
C LEU A 118 17.75 -1.41 -1.49
N SER A 119 16.67 -1.51 -2.27
CA SER A 119 16.22 -0.41 -3.13
C SER A 119 15.74 0.79 -2.30
N MET A 120 15.01 0.54 -1.20
CA MET A 120 14.58 1.58 -0.26
C MET A 120 15.77 2.27 0.40
N GLU A 121 16.78 1.50 0.85
CA GLU A 121 18.02 2.04 1.41
C GLU A 121 18.76 2.91 0.39
N ALA A 122 18.84 2.48 -0.87
CA ALA A 122 19.46 3.28 -1.94
C ALA A 122 18.70 4.59 -2.18
N LEU A 123 17.36 4.58 -2.20
CA LEU A 123 16.55 5.79 -2.31
C LEU A 123 16.75 6.74 -1.11
N ARG A 124 16.91 6.19 0.10
CA ARG A 124 17.26 6.97 1.29
C ARG A 124 18.67 7.55 1.19
N ALA A 125 19.63 6.84 0.61
CA ALA A 125 20.97 7.36 0.38
C ALA A 125 20.95 8.55 -0.59
N VAL A 126 20.16 8.47 -1.67
CA VAL A 126 19.94 9.58 -2.61
C VAL A 126 19.39 10.82 -1.88
N ASP A 127 18.40 10.63 -0.99
CA ASP A 127 17.85 11.71 -0.16
C ASP A 127 18.90 12.28 0.81
N ARG A 128 19.62 11.39 1.52
CA ARG A 128 20.61 11.74 2.54
C ARG A 128 21.75 12.60 1.96
N TYR A 129 22.19 12.29 0.75
CA TYR A 129 23.26 13.04 0.08
C TYR A 129 22.72 14.24 -0.72
N GLY A 130 21.41 14.53 -0.64
CA GLY A 130 20.80 15.73 -1.22
C GLY A 130 20.80 15.75 -2.75
N VAL A 131 20.93 14.58 -3.39
CA VAL A 131 20.94 14.45 -4.86
C VAL A 131 19.55 14.73 -5.44
N SER A 132 18.50 14.30 -4.74
CA SER A 132 17.13 14.74 -4.97
C SER A 132 16.64 15.54 -3.75
N LYS A 133 15.71 16.46 -3.97
CA LYS A 133 15.07 17.22 -2.88
C LYS A 133 13.59 16.83 -2.82
N ARG A 134 13.00 16.84 -1.61
CA ARG A 134 11.54 16.68 -1.38
C ARG A 134 10.94 15.33 -1.81
N GLY A 135 11.70 14.23 -1.69
CA GLY A 135 11.14 12.90 -1.95
C GLY A 135 10.77 12.61 -3.42
N GLU A 136 11.32 13.37 -4.37
CA GLU A 136 11.07 13.20 -5.81
C GLU A 136 11.37 11.78 -6.30
N GLN A 137 12.37 11.12 -5.71
CA GLN A 137 12.76 9.74 -5.97
C GLN A 137 11.64 8.72 -5.65
N TYR A 138 10.72 9.07 -4.75
CA TYR A 138 9.59 8.21 -4.37
C TYR A 138 8.38 8.38 -5.32
N ARG A 139 8.36 9.40 -6.19
CA ARG A 139 7.23 9.64 -7.10
C ARG A 139 6.97 8.49 -8.07
N GLY A 140 8.03 7.85 -8.57
CA GLY A 140 7.91 6.69 -9.46
C GLY A 140 7.36 5.42 -8.78
N TRP A 141 7.35 5.42 -7.45
CA TRP A 141 6.88 4.30 -6.62
C TRP A 141 5.54 4.62 -5.96
N LYS A 142 4.91 5.75 -6.29
CA LYS A 142 3.56 6.03 -5.80
C LYS A 142 2.64 4.93 -6.28
N ALA A 143 1.92 4.33 -5.34
CA ALA A 143 0.93 3.33 -5.70
C ALA A 143 -0.07 3.98 -6.67
N LEU A 144 -0.12 3.49 -7.90
CA LEU A 144 -1.30 3.66 -8.73
C LEU A 144 -2.40 2.92 -7.97
N SER A 145 -3.43 3.65 -7.57
CA SER A 145 -4.59 3.08 -6.86
C SER A 145 -5.14 1.91 -7.68
N THR A 146 -4.85 0.67 -7.28
CA THR A 146 -5.38 -0.54 -7.93
C THR A 146 -6.77 -0.91 -7.42
N GLY A 147 -7.31 -0.17 -6.46
CA GLY A 147 -8.74 0.03 -6.36
C GLY A 147 -9.05 1.38 -6.96
N THR A 148 -9.98 1.44 -7.91
CA THR A 148 -10.66 2.69 -8.29
C THR A 148 -10.90 3.48 -7.01
N ASP A 149 -10.31 4.67 -6.86
CA ASP A 149 -10.58 5.50 -5.69
C ASP A 149 -12.11 5.61 -5.63
N PRO A 150 -12.76 5.38 -4.49
CA PRO A 150 -14.20 5.59 -4.40
C PRO A 150 -14.61 6.97 -4.98
N ALA A 151 -13.73 7.97 -4.88
CA ALA A 151 -13.86 9.27 -5.54
C ALA A 151 -13.89 9.21 -7.08
N ASP A 152 -13.17 8.28 -7.72
CA ASP A 152 -13.17 8.11 -9.19
C ASP A 152 -14.55 7.72 -9.74
N SER A 153 -15.43 7.15 -8.90
CA SER A 153 -16.84 6.93 -9.27
C SER A 153 -17.62 8.24 -9.49
N ILE A 154 -17.11 9.36 -8.96
CA ILE A 154 -17.63 10.72 -9.12
C ILE A 154 -16.78 11.44 -10.19
N ALA A 155 -16.95 11.00 -11.44
CA ALA A 155 -16.12 11.45 -12.57
C ALA A 155 -16.60 12.75 -13.23
N THR A 156 -17.89 13.09 -13.15
CA THR A 156 -18.48 14.23 -13.85
C THR A 156 -19.39 15.07 -12.94
N PRO A 157 -19.61 16.37 -13.25
CA PRO A 157 -20.53 17.21 -12.50
C PRO A 157 -21.97 16.67 -12.42
N GLU A 158 -22.42 15.96 -13.46
CA GLU A 158 -23.74 15.31 -13.49
C GLU A 158 -23.82 14.16 -12.48
N ILE A 159 -22.81 13.30 -12.44
CA ILE A 159 -22.71 12.20 -11.47
C ILE A 159 -22.61 12.76 -10.05
N ALA A 160 -21.84 13.83 -9.85
CA ALA A 160 -21.73 14.51 -8.56
C ALA A 160 -23.07 15.05 -8.06
N ARG A 161 -23.86 15.72 -8.91
CA ARG A 161 -25.20 16.20 -8.55
C ARG A 161 -26.16 15.07 -8.20
N ARG A 162 -26.16 13.99 -8.98
CA ARG A 162 -26.97 12.80 -8.70
C ARG A 162 -26.58 12.12 -7.38
N PHE A 163 -25.28 12.08 -7.07
CA PHE A 163 -24.75 11.53 -5.84
C PHE A 163 -25.15 12.37 -4.60
N LEU A 164 -25.07 13.70 -4.71
CA LEU A 164 -25.45 14.65 -3.64
C LEU A 164 -26.97 14.70 -3.40
N ALA A 165 -27.78 14.40 -4.43
CA ALA A 165 -29.25 14.36 -4.31
C ALA A 165 -29.77 13.38 -3.25
N ARG A 166 -28.97 12.37 -2.85
CA ARG A 166 -29.30 11.45 -1.75
C ARG A 166 -29.49 12.16 -0.40
N TRP A 167 -28.87 13.32 -0.24
CA TRP A 167 -29.01 14.17 0.93
C TRP A 167 -29.97 15.33 0.72
N GLY A 168 -30.67 15.39 -0.43
CA GLY A 168 -31.69 16.38 -0.72
C GLY A 168 -32.96 16.17 0.11
N GLN A 169 -33.60 17.26 0.54
CA GLN A 169 -34.82 17.24 1.36
C GLN A 169 -36.03 17.90 0.67
N GLY A 170 -35.88 18.36 -0.57
CA GLY A 170 -36.97 18.99 -1.33
C GLY A 170 -36.61 19.30 -2.78
N ILE A 171 -37.63 19.70 -3.56
CA ILE A 171 -37.51 20.00 -5.01
C ILE A 171 -36.65 21.25 -5.28
N ASN A 172 -36.62 22.20 -4.35
CA ASN A 172 -35.88 23.48 -4.48
C ASN A 172 -34.53 23.47 -3.74
N ASP A 173 -34.01 22.29 -3.43
CA ASP A 173 -32.82 22.18 -2.61
C ASP A 173 -31.56 22.53 -3.40
N THR A 174 -30.77 23.48 -2.91
CA THR A 174 -29.56 23.92 -3.59
C THR A 174 -28.46 22.88 -3.45
N VAL A 175 -27.59 22.76 -4.46
CA VAL A 175 -26.48 21.79 -4.41
C VAL A 175 -25.54 22.08 -3.24
N GLU A 176 -25.35 23.35 -2.88
CA GLU A 176 -24.55 23.74 -1.71
C GLU A 176 -25.17 23.26 -0.39
N ALA A 177 -26.51 23.33 -0.26
CA ALA A 177 -27.20 22.83 0.91
C ALA A 177 -27.17 21.29 1.00
N GLN A 178 -27.23 20.59 -0.14
CA GLN A 178 -27.04 19.14 -0.24
C GLN A 178 -25.61 18.74 0.15
N LEU A 179 -24.62 19.49 -0.33
CA LEU A 179 -23.20 19.25 -0.05
C LEU A 179 -22.88 19.39 1.44
N ASN A 180 -23.30 20.48 2.08
CA ASN A 180 -23.05 20.71 3.51
C ASN A 180 -23.65 19.61 4.39
N ARG A 181 -24.82 19.08 4.00
CA ARG A 181 -25.44 17.92 4.66
C ARG A 181 -24.67 16.63 4.43
N ALA A 182 -24.26 16.38 3.19
CA ALA A 182 -23.48 15.19 2.85
C ALA A 182 -22.14 15.16 3.62
N ILE A 183 -21.45 16.30 3.74
CA ILE A 183 -20.22 16.45 4.53
C ILE A 183 -20.50 16.10 5.99
N ARG A 184 -21.54 16.67 6.59
CA ARG A 184 -21.87 16.43 8.01
C ARG A 184 -22.29 14.99 8.29
N ALA A 185 -22.97 14.34 7.34
CA ALA A 185 -23.43 12.97 7.50
C ALA A 185 -22.32 11.93 7.33
N THR A 186 -21.34 12.21 6.46
CA THR A 186 -20.26 11.28 6.12
C THR A 186 -18.98 11.54 6.90
N HIS A 187 -18.92 12.59 7.73
CA HIS A 187 -17.69 12.96 8.42
C HIS A 187 -17.19 11.85 9.36
N PRO A 188 -15.93 11.42 9.26
CA PRO A 188 -15.38 10.34 10.08
C PRO A 188 -15.36 10.68 11.58
N ASP A 189 -15.12 11.95 11.95
CA ASP A 189 -15.19 12.38 13.36
C ASP A 189 -16.58 12.28 13.99
N THR A 190 -17.64 12.15 13.17
CA THR A 190 -19.02 11.91 13.65
C THR A 190 -19.45 10.45 13.45
N GLY A 191 -18.51 9.55 13.17
CA GLY A 191 -18.77 8.13 12.91
C GLY A 191 -19.27 7.81 11.50
N GLY A 192 -19.06 8.73 10.53
CA GLY A 192 -19.44 8.54 9.14
C GLY A 192 -18.46 7.67 8.35
N ASP A 193 -18.91 7.16 7.19
CA ASP A 193 -18.09 6.35 6.30
C ASP A 193 -17.03 7.20 5.57
N SER A 194 -15.77 6.84 5.76
CA SER A 194 -14.62 7.51 5.14
C SER A 194 -14.57 7.35 3.61
N ASP A 195 -15.12 6.27 3.05
CA ASP A 195 -15.24 6.10 1.60
C ASP A 195 -16.30 7.03 1.01
N GLU A 196 -17.46 7.16 1.67
CA GLU A 196 -18.48 8.12 1.28
C GLU A 196 -18.01 9.56 1.46
N PHE A 197 -17.26 9.86 2.51
CA PHE A 197 -16.69 11.19 2.73
C PHE A 197 -15.76 11.59 1.58
N ARG A 198 -14.91 10.67 1.11
CA ARG A 198 -14.04 10.91 -0.06
C ARG A 198 -14.85 11.21 -1.33
N LYS A 199 -15.95 10.50 -1.58
CA LYS A 199 -16.87 10.78 -2.69
C LYS A 199 -17.52 12.16 -2.56
N VAL A 200 -17.92 12.56 -1.36
CA VAL A 200 -18.51 13.89 -1.09
C VAL A 200 -17.48 15.01 -1.35
N MET A 201 -16.25 14.83 -0.89
CA MET A 201 -15.17 15.79 -1.14
C MET A 201 -14.84 15.91 -2.63
N ARG A 202 -14.87 14.80 -3.36
CA ARG A 202 -14.72 14.83 -4.82
C ARG A 202 -15.89 15.51 -5.53
N ALA A 203 -17.13 15.27 -5.08
CA ALA A 203 -18.31 15.92 -5.61
C ALA A 203 -18.26 17.45 -5.41
N ARG A 204 -17.70 17.92 -4.29
CA ARG A 204 -17.47 19.36 -4.02
C ARG A 204 -16.57 20.00 -5.07
N GLU A 205 -15.47 19.35 -5.44
CA GLU A 205 -14.53 19.89 -6.43
C GLU A 205 -15.16 20.08 -7.82
N LEU A 206 -16.16 19.27 -8.17
CA LEU A 206 -16.79 19.26 -9.49
C LEU A 206 -18.02 20.16 -9.62
N VAL A 207 -18.60 20.61 -8.49
CA VAL A 207 -19.84 21.40 -8.48
C VAL A 207 -19.67 22.77 -7.78
N ALA A 208 -18.49 23.06 -7.22
CA ALA A 208 -18.07 24.42 -6.85
C ALA A 208 -17.85 25.28 -8.11
#